data_AF-A0A2D5BTD0-F1
#
_entry.id   AF-A0A2D5BTD0-F1
#
_cell.length_a   1.000
_cell.length_b   1.000
_cell.length_c   1.000
_cell.angle_alpha   90.00
_cell.angle_beta   90.00
_cell.angle_gamma   90.00
#
_symmetry.space_group_name_H-M   'P 1'
#
loop_
_entity.id
_entity.type
_entity.pdbx_description
1 polymer ?
#
loop_
_entity_poly.entity_id
_entity_poly.type
_entity_poly.pdbx_seq_one_letter_code
_entity_poly.pdbx_strand_id
1 'polypeptide(L)'
;NVGAYRLGEGDDPVDPEGFLDNRYLWPAGHVGWSDAARGAIAKVAATFKPDWKLPAGCFSAWHYMVLERTPDTAFHYDRPLIILLDTGCFSATDIFLGGFSGHRNVTLMGTRSGGGSGRSRSEALPNSGLTVRMSTMASFRPNGQRYDGKGIAPDVEVGPILSDLLGSTDSILDAAVKRLSR
;
A
#
# COMPACT_ATOMS: atom_id res chain seq x y z
N ASN A 1 -4.24 -0.10 4.93
CA ASN A 1 -3.61 -1.31 4.32
C ASN A 1 -4.01 -2.53 5.14
N VAL A 2 -4.20 -3.70 4.51
CA VAL A 2 -4.41 -4.97 5.21
C VAL A 2 -3.30 -5.93 4.81
N GLY A 3 -2.57 -6.48 5.78
CA GLY A 3 -1.42 -7.35 5.54
C GLY A 3 -1.51 -8.67 6.29
N ALA A 4 -0.77 -9.67 5.81
CA ALA A 4 -0.53 -10.91 6.54
C ALA A 4 0.93 -11.30 6.38
N TYR A 5 1.58 -11.68 7.48
CA TYR A 5 2.98 -12.08 7.50
C TYR A 5 3.10 -13.57 7.14
N ARG A 6 4.14 -13.92 6.37
CA ARG A 6 4.47 -15.31 6.04
C ARG A 6 5.19 -15.94 7.23
N LEU A 7 4.52 -16.87 7.91
CA LEU A 7 5.08 -17.59 9.05
C LEU A 7 6.28 -18.43 8.61
N GLY A 8 7.37 -18.31 9.37
CA GLY A 8 8.53 -19.18 9.35
C GLY A 8 8.42 -20.28 10.40
N GLU A 9 9.43 -21.14 10.42
CA GLU A 9 9.57 -22.17 11.46
C GLU A 9 9.85 -21.51 12.82
N GLY A 10 9.07 -21.88 13.84
CA GLY A 10 9.20 -21.34 15.19
C GLY A 10 8.47 -20.02 15.46
N ASP A 11 7.87 -19.40 14.44
CA ASP A 11 7.05 -18.20 14.62
C ASP A 11 5.75 -18.54 15.37
N ASP A 12 5.42 -17.75 16.40
CA ASP A 12 4.13 -17.85 17.09
C ASP A 12 3.01 -17.23 16.22
N PRO A 13 2.05 -18.01 15.70
CA PRO A 13 0.98 -17.48 14.87
C PRO A 13 0.07 -16.46 15.58
N VAL A 14 0.12 -16.39 16.91
CA VAL A 14 -0.69 -15.46 17.74
C VAL A 14 0.15 -14.38 18.42
N ASP A 15 1.37 -14.12 17.94
CA ASP A 15 2.22 -13.04 18.44
C ASP A 15 1.44 -11.70 18.50
N PRO A 16 1.43 -11.01 19.65
CA PRO A 16 0.63 -9.81 19.86
C PRO A 16 1.10 -8.60 19.04
N GLU A 17 2.39 -8.56 18.67
CA GLU A 17 3.00 -7.52 17.84
C GLU A 17 2.95 -7.88 16.35
N GLY A 18 2.84 -9.18 16.04
CA GLY A 18 2.35 -9.63 14.74
C GLY A 18 3.34 -9.51 13.58
N PHE A 19 4.64 -9.41 13.89
CA PHE A 19 5.78 -9.47 12.94
C PHE A 19 5.88 -8.31 11.90
N LEU A 20 4.89 -7.43 11.84
CA LEU A 20 4.77 -6.35 10.84
C LEU A 20 4.76 -4.94 11.47
N ASP A 21 5.14 -4.80 12.73
CA ASP A 21 5.28 -3.55 13.46
C ASP A 21 6.18 -2.54 12.72
N ASN A 22 7.30 -3.00 12.15
CA ASN A 22 8.21 -2.19 11.34
C ASN A 22 7.63 -1.74 9.98
N ARG A 23 6.41 -2.18 9.67
CA ARG A 23 5.61 -1.78 8.52
C ARG A 23 4.34 -1.03 8.94
N TYR A 24 4.22 -0.64 10.21
CA TYR A 24 3.05 0.02 10.80
C TYR A 24 1.75 -0.77 10.60
N LEU A 25 1.84 -2.08 10.79
CA LEU A 25 0.75 -3.04 10.63
C LEU A 25 0.65 -3.88 11.90
N TRP A 26 -0.49 -3.81 12.59
CA TRP A 26 -0.70 -4.57 13.83
C TRP A 26 -1.97 -5.41 13.77
N PRO A 27 -2.07 -6.50 14.56
CA PRO A 27 -3.30 -7.27 14.67
C PRO A 27 -4.51 -6.41 15.07
N ALA A 28 -5.72 -6.82 14.69
CA ALA A 28 -6.95 -6.10 15.05
C ALA A 28 -7.13 -5.93 16.58
N GLY A 29 -6.63 -6.90 17.36
CA GLY A 29 -6.69 -6.89 18.83
C GLY A 29 -5.63 -6.03 19.52
N HIS A 30 -4.70 -5.43 18.79
CA HIS A 30 -3.58 -4.69 19.37
C HIS A 30 -4.07 -3.58 20.33
N VAL A 31 -3.39 -3.47 21.48
CA VAL A 31 -3.80 -2.59 22.58
C VAL A 31 -3.67 -1.11 22.22
N GLY A 32 -2.75 -0.76 21.33
CA GLY A 32 -2.49 0.61 20.91
C GLY A 32 -3.54 1.24 19.99
N TRP A 33 -4.58 0.51 19.57
CA TRP A 33 -5.64 1.09 18.74
C TRP A 33 -6.57 2.00 19.53
N SER A 34 -6.80 3.20 19.00
CA SER A 34 -7.89 4.08 19.41
C SER A 34 -9.26 3.45 19.09
N ASP A 35 -10.33 3.96 19.69
CA ASP A 35 -11.70 3.52 19.36
C ASP A 35 -12.06 3.78 17.89
N ALA A 36 -11.57 4.88 17.32
CA ALA A 36 -11.78 5.21 15.91
C ALA A 36 -11.09 4.19 14.99
N ALA A 37 -9.83 3.84 15.30
CA ALA A 37 -9.09 2.80 14.58
C ALA A 37 -9.78 1.44 14.69
N ARG A 38 -10.22 1.04 15.90
CA ARG A 38 -10.98 -0.22 16.10
C ARG A 38 -12.26 -0.24 15.26
N GLY A 39 -13.00 0.86 15.24
CA GLY A 39 -14.19 0.99 14.40
C GLY A 39 -13.90 0.90 12.90
N ALA A 40 -12.82 1.50 12.42
CA ALA A 40 -12.39 1.41 11.03
C ALA A 40 -11.96 -0.02 10.65
N ILE A 41 -11.19 -0.68 11.52
CA ILE A 41 -10.77 -2.08 11.35
C ILE A 41 -12.00 -2.99 11.27
N ALA A 42 -12.96 -2.84 12.19
CA ALA A 42 -14.18 -3.66 12.19
C ALA A 42 -14.99 -3.53 10.88
N LYS A 43 -15.12 -2.31 10.34
CA LYS A 43 -15.79 -2.06 9.05
C LYS A 43 -15.08 -2.74 7.89
N VAL A 44 -13.75 -2.63 7.83
CA VAL A 44 -12.95 -3.28 6.79
C VAL A 44 -13.04 -4.80 6.94
N ALA A 45 -12.79 -5.34 8.14
CA ALA A 45 -12.82 -6.77 8.42
C ALA A 45 -14.16 -7.44 8.05
N ALA A 46 -15.28 -6.75 8.26
CA ALA A 46 -16.61 -7.26 7.91
C ALA A 46 -16.83 -7.44 6.39
N THR A 47 -16.11 -6.70 5.56
CA THR A 47 -16.29 -6.69 4.10
C THR A 47 -15.08 -7.21 3.32
N PHE A 48 -13.95 -7.40 4.00
CA PHE A 48 -12.67 -7.75 3.40
C PHE A 48 -12.72 -9.16 2.79
N LYS A 49 -12.54 -9.21 1.47
CA LYS A 49 -12.50 -10.45 0.68
C LYS A 49 -11.24 -10.43 -0.18
N PRO A 50 -10.13 -11.04 0.27
CA PRO A 50 -8.88 -10.99 -0.47
C PRO A 50 -9.02 -11.70 -1.82
N ASP A 51 -8.48 -11.08 -2.87
CA ASP A 51 -8.45 -11.64 -4.22
C ASP A 51 -7.46 -12.80 -4.38
N TRP A 52 -6.64 -13.05 -3.36
CA TRP A 52 -5.77 -14.19 -3.24
C TRP A 52 -6.05 -14.92 -1.93
N LYS A 53 -6.47 -16.18 -2.06
CA LYS A 53 -6.64 -17.08 -0.92
C LYS A 53 -5.26 -17.50 -0.40
N LEU A 54 -4.91 -17.02 0.79
CA LEU A 54 -3.67 -17.41 1.45
C LEU A 54 -3.71 -18.91 1.81
N PRO A 55 -2.61 -19.66 1.59
CA PRO A 55 -2.49 -21.03 2.06
C PRO A 55 -2.70 -21.14 3.58
N ALA A 56 -3.53 -22.09 4.00
CA ALA A 56 -3.87 -22.30 5.40
C ALA A 56 -2.61 -22.64 6.23
N GLY A 57 -2.48 -22.03 7.41
CA GLY A 57 -1.36 -22.26 8.33
C GLY A 57 -0.01 -21.65 7.89
N CYS A 58 0.06 -21.02 6.71
CA CYS A 58 1.31 -20.40 6.23
C CYS A 58 1.44 -18.91 6.56
N PHE A 59 0.35 -18.26 6.98
CA PHE A 59 0.32 -16.82 7.22
C PHE A 59 -0.29 -16.52 8.59
N SER A 60 0.14 -15.41 9.18
CA SER A 60 -0.44 -14.87 10.41
C SER A 60 -1.88 -14.38 10.18
N ALA A 61 -2.55 -13.99 11.26
CA ALA A 61 -3.82 -13.28 11.18
C ALA A 61 -3.68 -11.95 10.40
N TRP A 62 -4.81 -11.33 10.06
CA TRP A 62 -4.80 -10.04 9.36
C TRP A 62 -4.27 -8.92 10.25
N HIS A 63 -3.36 -8.13 9.69
CA HIS A 63 -2.78 -6.92 10.27
C HIS A 63 -3.32 -5.70 9.54
N TYR A 64 -3.45 -4.60 10.26
CA TYR A 64 -4.07 -3.39 9.75
C TYR A 64 -3.12 -2.21 9.93
N MET A 65 -2.97 -1.44 8.85
CA MET A 65 -2.42 -0.09 8.92
C MET A 65 -3.59 0.87 8.84
N VAL A 66 -3.75 1.66 9.88
CA VAL A 66 -4.79 2.69 9.99
C VAL A 66 -4.09 4.05 10.00
N LEU A 67 -4.52 4.93 9.09
CA LEU A 67 -4.16 6.34 9.14
C LEU A 67 -5.26 7.08 9.87
N GLU A 68 -4.93 7.64 11.02
CA GLU A 68 -5.86 8.44 11.81
C GLU A 68 -5.69 9.93 11.46
N ARG A 69 -6.80 10.66 11.56
CA ARG A 69 -6.76 12.11 11.36
C ARG A 69 -5.94 12.73 12.49
N THR A 70 -4.96 13.55 12.14
CA THR A 70 -4.22 14.35 13.11
C THR A 70 -5.15 15.41 13.74
N PRO A 71 -4.84 15.92 14.95
CA PRO A 71 -5.65 16.94 15.61
C PRO A 71 -5.94 18.13 14.70
N ASP A 72 -7.08 18.80 14.91
CA ASP A 72 -7.51 19.98 14.12
C ASP A 72 -6.55 21.17 14.19
N THR A 73 -5.61 21.16 15.15
CA THR A 73 -4.54 22.15 15.28
C THR A 73 -3.42 21.95 14.26
N ALA A 74 -3.36 20.79 13.59
CA ALA A 74 -2.40 20.52 12.52
C ALA A 74 -2.88 21.12 11.19
N PHE A 75 -1.94 21.44 10.30
CA PHE A 75 -2.28 21.85 8.94
C PHE A 75 -2.93 20.69 8.17
N HIS A 76 -4.15 20.90 7.67
CA HIS A 76 -4.84 19.99 6.77
C HIS A 76 -5.02 20.66 5.42
N TYR A 77 -4.44 20.06 4.37
CA TYR A 77 -4.65 20.52 3.01
C TYR A 77 -6.08 20.19 2.56
N ASP A 78 -6.86 21.20 2.20
CA ASP A 78 -8.30 21.09 1.91
C ASP A 78 -8.68 21.39 0.45
N ARG A 79 -7.69 21.77 -0.37
CA ARG A 79 -7.86 22.12 -1.79
C ARG A 79 -7.76 20.88 -2.70
N PRO A 80 -8.17 20.99 -3.98
CA PRO A 80 -7.96 19.92 -4.95
C PRO A 80 -6.48 19.54 -5.06
N LEU A 81 -6.20 18.24 -5.06
CA LEU A 81 -4.86 17.67 -5.16
C LEU A 81 -4.78 16.71 -6.36
N ILE A 82 -3.73 16.84 -7.16
CA ILE A 82 -3.38 15.82 -8.16
C ILE A 82 -2.08 15.16 -7.71
N ILE A 83 -2.08 13.83 -7.66
CA ILE A 83 -0.89 13.02 -7.36
C ILE A 83 -0.46 12.35 -8.66
N LEU A 84 0.78 12.60 -9.06
CA LEU A 84 1.37 11.97 -10.24
C LEU A 84 1.91 10.59 -9.87
N LEU A 85 1.67 9.61 -10.72
CA LEU A 85 2.11 8.22 -10.52
C LEU A 85 2.53 7.57 -11.83
N ASP A 86 3.45 6.62 -11.72
CA ASP A 86 3.93 5.82 -12.82
C ASP A 86 4.36 4.42 -12.37
N THR A 87 4.85 3.61 -13.31
CA THR A 87 5.34 2.26 -13.05
C THR A 87 6.55 2.19 -12.10
N GLY A 88 7.24 3.30 -11.85
CA GLY A 88 8.32 3.39 -10.86
C GLY A 88 7.81 3.49 -9.42
N CYS A 89 6.54 3.85 -9.22
CA CYS A 89 5.90 3.88 -7.92
C CYS A 89 5.72 2.45 -7.36
N PHE A 90 6.38 2.14 -6.25
CA PHE A 90 6.36 0.82 -5.62
C PHE A 90 6.44 0.90 -4.08
N SER A 91 6.10 -0.18 -3.39
CA SER A 91 6.23 -0.33 -1.93
C SER A 91 5.37 0.65 -1.13
N ALA A 92 5.98 1.58 -0.38
CA ALA A 92 5.25 2.56 0.41
C ALA A 92 4.38 3.47 -0.47
N THR A 93 4.83 3.77 -1.69
CA THR A 93 4.09 4.61 -2.64
C THR A 93 2.81 3.93 -3.10
N ASP A 94 2.80 2.61 -3.28
CA ASP A 94 1.57 1.86 -3.60
C ASP A 94 0.53 1.98 -2.47
N ILE A 95 0.98 1.82 -1.21
CA ILE A 95 0.10 2.00 -0.05
C ILE A 95 -0.44 3.43 0.00
N PHE A 96 0.43 4.43 -0.20
CA PHE A 96 0.07 5.84 -0.22
C PHE A 96 -0.98 6.16 -1.28
N LEU A 97 -0.73 5.76 -2.53
CA LEU A 97 -1.68 5.92 -3.64
C LEU A 97 -3.00 5.19 -3.36
N GLY A 98 -2.94 3.99 -2.78
CA GLY A 98 -4.11 3.22 -2.40
C GLY A 98 -4.93 3.88 -1.28
N GLY A 99 -4.30 4.65 -0.39
CA GLY A 99 -4.99 5.42 0.65
C GLY A 99 -5.73 6.64 0.10
N PHE A 100 -5.25 7.22 -1.00
CA PHE A 100 -5.89 8.36 -1.68
C PHE A 100 -6.84 7.97 -2.81
N SER A 101 -6.76 6.72 -3.31
CA SER A 101 -7.64 6.23 -4.36
C SER A 101 -9.11 6.35 -3.95
N GLY A 102 -9.92 6.99 -4.79
CA GLY A 102 -11.34 7.26 -4.52
C GLY A 102 -11.60 8.39 -3.52
N HIS A 103 -10.59 9.11 -3.05
CA HIS A 103 -10.78 10.26 -2.18
C HIS A 103 -11.32 11.46 -2.99
N ARG A 104 -12.45 12.05 -2.57
CA ARG A 104 -13.24 13.04 -3.33
C ARG A 104 -12.46 14.25 -3.89
N ASN A 105 -11.43 14.72 -3.20
CA ASN A 105 -10.65 15.91 -3.59
C ASN A 105 -9.28 15.56 -4.18
N VAL A 106 -9.00 14.28 -4.41
CA VAL A 106 -7.72 13.82 -4.96
C VAL A 106 -7.95 13.17 -6.31
N THR A 107 -7.08 13.48 -7.27
CA THR A 107 -7.00 12.79 -8.57
C THR A 107 -5.64 12.14 -8.70
N LEU A 108 -5.60 10.85 -8.95
CA LEU A 108 -4.40 10.13 -9.35
C LEU A 108 -4.23 10.26 -10.88
N MET A 109 -3.11 10.78 -11.35
CA MET A 109 -2.87 11.03 -12.79
C MET A 109 -1.53 10.49 -13.27
N GLY A 110 -1.55 9.73 -14.36
CA GLY A 110 -0.33 9.17 -14.93
C GLY A 110 -0.55 7.74 -15.43
N THR A 111 0.35 6.82 -15.10
CA THR A 111 0.21 5.39 -15.44
C THR A 111 0.09 4.53 -14.19
N ARG A 112 -0.39 3.30 -14.35
CA ARG A 112 -0.53 2.34 -13.24
C ARG A 112 0.80 2.18 -12.49
N SER A 113 0.75 2.17 -11.17
CA SER A 113 1.93 1.94 -10.34
C SER A 113 2.53 0.53 -10.54
N GLY A 114 3.81 0.36 -10.21
CA GLY A 114 4.54 -0.88 -10.45
C GLY A 114 3.98 -2.10 -9.71
N GLY A 115 3.26 -1.89 -8.61
CA GLY A 115 2.45 -2.92 -7.99
C GLY A 115 3.23 -3.89 -7.13
N GLY A 116 3.66 -3.41 -5.97
CA GLY A 116 4.08 -4.29 -4.90
C GLY A 116 4.17 -3.59 -3.56
N SER A 117 3.80 -4.32 -2.53
CA SER A 117 3.86 -3.85 -1.15
C SER A 117 4.21 -5.04 -0.28
N GLY A 118 5.50 -5.17 0.03
CA GLY A 118 6.04 -6.34 0.71
C GLY A 118 6.90 -5.99 1.91
N ARG A 119 7.29 -7.03 2.65
CA ARG A 119 8.35 -6.99 3.66
C ARG A 119 9.43 -7.94 3.18
N SER A 120 10.58 -7.42 2.73
CA SER A 120 11.63 -8.30 2.20
C SER A 120 12.45 -8.92 3.31
N ARG A 121 12.78 -10.21 3.18
CA ARG A 121 13.80 -10.91 3.97
C ARG A 121 14.84 -11.48 3.02
N SER A 122 16.10 -11.42 3.40
CA SER A 122 17.22 -11.96 2.63
C SER A 122 17.80 -13.16 3.37
N GLU A 123 17.97 -14.27 2.67
CA GLU A 123 18.54 -15.51 3.21
C GLU A 123 19.71 -15.97 2.34
N ALA A 124 20.83 -16.31 2.99
CA ALA A 124 21.97 -16.89 2.30
C ALA A 124 21.77 -18.41 2.15
N LEU A 125 21.97 -18.92 0.93
CA LEU A 125 21.90 -20.34 0.63
C LEU A 125 23.21 -21.02 1.05
N PRO A 126 23.17 -21.98 1.99
CA PRO A 126 24.38 -22.48 2.68
C PRO A 126 25.46 -23.05 1.74
N ASN A 127 25.04 -23.70 0.65
CA ASN A 127 25.94 -24.48 -0.20
C ASN A 127 26.40 -23.75 -1.46
N SER A 128 25.72 -22.66 -1.86
CA SER A 128 26.03 -21.94 -3.09
C SER A 128 26.62 -20.55 -2.87
N GLY A 129 26.49 -20.01 -1.65
CA GLY A 129 26.87 -18.62 -1.35
C GLY A 129 25.96 -17.57 -1.99
N LEU A 130 24.86 -17.98 -2.64
CA LEU A 130 23.87 -17.07 -3.20
C LEU A 130 22.98 -16.52 -2.09
N THR A 131 22.61 -15.24 -2.18
CA THR A 131 21.59 -14.64 -1.31
C THR A 131 20.30 -14.48 -2.08
N VAL A 132 19.20 -15.01 -1.54
CA VAL A 132 17.86 -14.85 -2.09
C VAL A 132 17.10 -13.83 -1.25
N ARG A 133 16.51 -12.83 -1.91
CA ARG A 133 15.63 -11.85 -1.28
C ARG A 133 14.18 -12.14 -1.68
N MET A 134 13.31 -12.34 -0.70
CA MET A 134 11.91 -12.70 -0.93
C MET A 134 10.98 -11.81 -0.10
N SER A 135 9.75 -11.60 -0.58
CA SER A 135 8.72 -10.98 0.24
C SER A 135 8.20 -11.98 1.28
N THR A 136 8.01 -11.50 2.50
CA THR A 136 7.47 -12.23 3.66
C THR A 136 6.12 -11.65 4.10
N MET A 137 5.47 -10.89 3.24
CA MET A 137 4.18 -10.28 3.53
C MET A 137 3.29 -10.32 2.30
N ALA A 138 2.04 -10.73 2.49
CA ALA A 138 0.96 -10.50 1.55
C ALA A 138 0.26 -9.19 1.93
N SER A 139 0.07 -8.27 0.97
CA SER A 139 -0.46 -6.93 1.23
C SER A 139 -1.61 -6.59 0.30
N PHE A 140 -2.68 -6.04 0.88
CA PHE A 140 -3.96 -5.85 0.23
C PHE A 140 -4.54 -4.48 0.56
N ARG A 141 -5.22 -3.91 -0.42
CA ARG A 141 -6.12 -2.78 -0.21
C ARG A 141 -7.32 -3.19 0.66
N PRO A 142 -7.98 -2.25 1.35
CA PRO A 142 -9.17 -2.55 2.15
C PRO A 142 -10.31 -3.23 1.38
N ASN A 143 -10.35 -3.06 0.05
CA ASN A 143 -11.33 -3.72 -0.83
C ASN A 143 -10.96 -5.18 -1.19
N GLY A 144 -9.88 -5.72 -0.63
CA GLY A 144 -9.42 -7.09 -0.87
C GLY A 144 -8.50 -7.27 -2.08
N GLN A 145 -8.27 -6.25 -2.89
CA GLN A 145 -7.35 -6.38 -4.01
C GLN A 145 -5.89 -6.30 -3.54
N ARG A 146 -5.06 -7.27 -3.91
CA ARG A 146 -3.62 -7.22 -3.65
C ARG A 146 -2.94 -6.05 -4.35
N TYR A 147 -1.83 -5.57 -3.78
CA TYR A 147 -0.93 -4.64 -4.46
C TYR A 147 -0.03 -5.38 -5.47
N ASP A 148 0.48 -6.54 -5.05
CA ASP A 148 1.45 -7.33 -5.81
C ASP A 148 0.90 -7.73 -7.20
N GLY A 149 1.59 -7.26 -8.24
CA GLY A 149 1.24 -7.51 -9.64
C GLY A 149 -0.02 -6.79 -10.12
N LYS A 150 -0.61 -5.88 -9.32
CA LYS A 150 -1.81 -5.11 -9.69
C LYS A 150 -1.61 -3.60 -9.61
N GLY A 151 -0.84 -3.12 -8.64
CA GLY A 151 -0.66 -1.70 -8.37
C GLY A 151 -1.96 -0.94 -8.15
N ILE A 152 -1.86 0.37 -8.29
CA ILE A 152 -2.93 1.36 -8.21
C ILE A 152 -3.15 1.95 -9.59
N ALA A 153 -4.40 1.92 -10.04
CA ALA A 153 -4.78 2.56 -11.29
C ALA A 153 -4.86 4.08 -11.09
N PRO A 154 -4.44 4.89 -12.07
CA PRO A 154 -4.75 6.31 -12.06
C PRO A 154 -6.27 6.52 -12.25
N ASP A 155 -6.78 7.65 -11.76
CA ASP A 155 -8.13 8.12 -12.08
C ASP A 155 -8.15 8.75 -13.49
N VAL A 156 -7.03 9.36 -13.90
CA VAL A 156 -6.81 9.91 -15.24
C VAL A 156 -5.53 9.34 -15.83
N GLU A 157 -5.67 8.49 -16.85
CA GLU A 157 -4.51 7.88 -17.52
C GLU A 157 -3.83 8.88 -18.47
N VAL A 158 -2.55 9.15 -18.20
CA VAL A 158 -1.66 9.96 -19.04
C VAL A 158 -0.30 9.27 -19.07
N GLY A 159 0.11 8.79 -20.24
CA GLY A 159 1.40 8.16 -20.43
C GLY A 159 2.48 9.16 -20.88
N PRO A 160 3.76 8.87 -20.63
CA PRO A 160 4.84 9.67 -21.17
C PRO A 160 4.88 9.54 -22.70
N ILE A 161 5.23 10.61 -23.38
CA ILE A 161 5.58 10.60 -24.81
C ILE A 161 7.10 10.60 -24.99
N LEU A 162 7.59 10.40 -26.21
CA LEU A 162 9.03 10.33 -26.49
C LEU A 162 9.79 11.56 -25.98
N SER A 163 9.24 12.76 -26.14
CA SER A 163 9.88 14.00 -25.67
C SER A 163 9.98 14.08 -24.14
N ASP A 164 9.10 13.41 -23.39
CA ASP A 164 9.20 13.30 -21.93
C ASP A 164 10.38 12.39 -21.56
N LEU A 165 10.52 11.26 -22.26
CA LEU A 165 11.63 10.32 -22.04
C LEU A 165 13.00 10.91 -22.42
N LEU A 166 13.01 11.88 -23.34
CA LEU A 166 14.20 12.65 -23.72
C LEU A 166 14.43 13.86 -22.78
N GLY A 167 13.56 14.09 -21.80
CA GLY A 167 13.68 15.18 -20.82
C GLY A 167 13.38 16.58 -21.36
N SER A 168 12.69 16.68 -22.50
CA SER A 168 12.37 17.96 -23.16
C SER A 168 10.97 18.50 -22.85
N THR A 169 10.07 17.64 -22.38
CA THR A 169 8.70 17.97 -21.96
C THR A 169 8.31 17.17 -20.72
N ASP A 170 7.18 17.50 -20.10
CA ASP A 170 6.54 16.65 -19.09
C ASP A 170 5.02 16.66 -19.29
N SER A 171 4.55 15.79 -20.19
CA SER A 171 3.14 15.73 -20.59
C SER A 171 2.21 15.43 -19.42
N ILE A 172 2.69 14.69 -18.42
CA ILE A 172 1.91 14.28 -17.26
C ILE A 172 1.73 15.48 -16.32
N LEU A 173 2.81 16.20 -16.03
CA LEU A 173 2.77 17.44 -15.25
C LEU A 173 1.94 18.53 -15.94
N ASP A 174 2.13 18.72 -17.25
CA ASP A 174 1.39 19.71 -18.03
C ASP A 174 -0.12 19.43 -18.00
N ALA A 175 -0.50 18.15 -18.14
CA ALA A 175 -1.90 17.73 -18.02
C ALA A 175 -2.47 18.02 -16.62
N ALA A 176 -1.68 17.80 -15.56
CA ALA A 176 -2.08 18.07 -14.19
C ALA A 176 -2.28 19.57 -13.92
N VAL A 177 -1.32 20.41 -14.34
CA VAL A 177 -1.43 21.88 -14.20
C VAL A 177 -2.65 22.41 -14.95
N LYS A 178 -2.88 21.92 -16.17
CA LYS A 178 -4.05 22.30 -16.97
C LYS A 178 -5.35 21.88 -16.30
N ARG A 179 -5.39 20.73 -15.61
CA ARG A 179 -6.57 20.26 -14.90
C ARG A 179 -6.84 21.06 -13.62
N LEU A 180 -5.81 21.43 -12.87
CA LEU A 180 -5.93 22.25 -11.65
C LEU A 180 -6.36 23.69 -11.92
N SER A 181 -6.10 24.19 -13.13
CA SER A 181 -6.40 25.56 -13.54
C SER A 181 -7.82 25.76 -14.10
N ARG A 182 -8.66 24.72 -14.07
CA ARG A 182 -10.08 24.75 -14.49
C ARG A 182 -10.99 24.86 -13.28
#